data_AF-A0A3D2G0W9-F1
#
_entry.id   AF-A0A3D2G0W9-F1
#
_cell.length_a   1.000
_cell.length_b   1.000
_cell.length_c   1.000
_cell.angle_alpha   90.00
_cell.angle_beta   90.00
_cell.angle_gamma   90.00
#
_symmetry.space_group_name_H-M   'P 1'
#
loop_
_entity.id
_entity.type
_entity.pdbx_description
1 polymer ?
#
loop_
_entity_poly.entity_id
_entity_poly.type
_entity_poly.pdbx_seq_one_letter_code
_entity_poly.pdbx_strand_id
1 'polypeptide(L)'
;MPGKTDTSVTVTPEKNGLYDALCDLFNNYHEGTAGCSLTGARIAATIMDFSLTNGMDAVRSGAAAFDLGEETEFGEKLTDKLTAMYETAMGLYGESGKNLLADGGYTPAHYPYSAKDVRDTYTAIFAERGCEAPAVVRIYRSDANAEHFLAFGTALDGTEITAETLNGAMDGLIFENGAAFNTVTADKDGHIRADLNDAFAAQVRSLGTSGEYFLVGGIVNTLLDAFDGTDVTLTVNGAPLESGHNIYDYALTRYEE
;
A
#
# COMPACT_ATOMS: atom_id res chain seq x y z
N MET A 1 11.17 36.37 -38.60
CA MET A 1 11.23 35.20 -37.71
C MET A 1 9.90 34.47 -37.84
N PRO A 2 9.84 33.22 -38.33
CA PRO A 2 8.60 32.47 -38.30
C PRO A 2 8.35 31.98 -36.87
N GLY A 3 7.17 32.28 -36.33
CA GLY A 3 6.76 31.88 -34.99
C GLY A 3 6.70 30.36 -34.86
N LYS A 4 7.19 29.84 -33.74
CA LYS A 4 6.96 28.44 -33.34
C LYS A 4 5.45 28.28 -33.17
N THR A 5 4.82 27.51 -34.05
CA THR A 5 3.50 26.94 -33.80
C THR A 5 3.61 26.03 -32.60
N ASP A 6 2.99 26.45 -31.50
CA ASP A 6 2.70 25.59 -30.37
C ASP A 6 1.70 24.52 -30.84
N THR A 7 2.20 23.31 -31.06
CA THR A 7 1.41 22.12 -31.39
C THR A 7 1.02 21.33 -30.14
N SER A 8 0.92 21.97 -28.96
CA SER A 8 0.23 21.34 -27.84
C SER A 8 -1.26 21.24 -28.19
N VAL A 9 -1.64 20.08 -28.74
CA VAL A 9 -3.03 19.65 -28.73
C VAL A 9 -3.39 19.48 -27.27
N THR A 10 -4.17 20.41 -26.72
CA THR A 10 -4.82 20.23 -25.43
C THR A 10 -5.81 19.06 -25.58
N VAL A 11 -5.39 17.87 -25.16
CA VAL A 11 -6.26 16.71 -25.08
C VAL A 11 -7.33 17.03 -24.05
N THR A 12 -8.59 16.99 -24.46
CA THR A 12 -9.73 17.24 -23.56
C THR A 12 -9.88 16.03 -22.65
N PRO A 13 -10.00 16.19 -21.32
CA PRO A 13 -10.26 15.08 -20.41
C PRO A 13 -11.47 14.25 -20.84
N GLU A 14 -11.29 12.93 -20.89
CA GLU A 14 -12.30 11.97 -21.32
C GLU A 14 -12.97 11.28 -20.14
N LYS A 15 -14.31 11.23 -20.14
CA LYS A 15 -15.11 10.40 -19.22
C LYS A 15 -14.96 8.93 -19.61
N ASN A 16 -13.94 8.29 -19.03
CA ASN A 16 -13.53 6.91 -19.31
C ASN A 16 -13.80 5.98 -18.11
N GLY A 17 -13.28 4.74 -18.14
CA GLY A 17 -13.51 3.77 -17.07
C GLY A 17 -13.01 4.20 -15.68
N LEU A 18 -11.98 5.08 -15.59
CA LEU A 18 -11.63 5.66 -14.30
C LEU A 18 -12.66 6.70 -13.85
N TYR A 19 -13.15 7.56 -14.75
CA TYR A 19 -14.23 8.49 -14.42
C TYR A 19 -15.43 7.75 -13.82
N ASP A 20 -15.84 6.64 -14.46
CA ASP A 20 -16.94 5.81 -13.98
C ASP A 20 -16.64 5.22 -12.58
N ALA A 21 -15.42 4.75 -12.34
CA ALA A 21 -15.00 4.24 -11.03
C ALA A 21 -14.98 5.33 -9.94
N LEU A 22 -14.58 6.55 -10.28
CA LEU A 22 -14.63 7.70 -9.37
C LEU A 22 -16.06 8.16 -9.08
N CYS A 23 -16.95 8.13 -10.08
CA CYS A 23 -18.38 8.36 -9.86
C CYS A 23 -19.00 7.31 -8.96
N ASP A 24 -18.62 6.04 -9.12
CA ASP A 24 -19.08 4.94 -8.27
C ASP A 24 -18.56 5.11 -6.83
N LEU A 25 -17.27 5.44 -6.66
CA LEU A 25 -16.69 5.82 -5.37
C LEU A 25 -17.47 6.93 -4.68
N PHE A 26 -17.75 8.01 -5.42
CA PHE A 26 -18.38 9.20 -4.85
C PHE A 26 -19.82 8.94 -4.42
N ASN A 27 -20.58 8.17 -5.20
CA ASN A 27 -22.02 7.99 -4.99
C ASN A 27 -22.38 6.76 -4.15
N ASN A 28 -21.56 5.71 -4.15
CA ASN A 28 -21.97 4.39 -3.64
C ASN A 28 -21.09 3.84 -2.50
N TYR A 29 -19.89 4.37 -2.30
CA TYR A 29 -19.06 3.97 -1.17
C TYR A 29 -19.31 4.90 0.01
N HIS A 30 -19.81 4.37 1.13
CA HIS A 30 -19.98 5.10 2.39
C HIS A 30 -19.33 4.32 3.52
N GLU A 31 -18.32 4.91 4.15
CA GLU A 31 -17.55 4.22 5.17
C GLU A 31 -18.42 3.85 6.38
N GLY A 32 -18.17 2.68 6.97
CA GLY A 32 -18.91 2.19 8.14
C GLY A 32 -20.33 1.66 7.83
N THR A 33 -20.78 1.70 6.57
CA THR A 33 -22.06 1.09 6.18
C THR A 33 -21.91 -0.43 5.95
N ALA A 34 -23.01 -1.17 6.10
CA ALA A 34 -22.99 -2.62 5.86
C ALA A 34 -22.61 -2.91 4.40
N GLY A 35 -21.60 -3.77 4.20
CA GLY A 35 -21.10 -4.12 2.87
C GLY A 35 -20.11 -3.11 2.25
N CYS A 36 -19.74 -2.04 2.97
CA CYS A 36 -18.78 -1.06 2.45
C CYS A 36 -17.42 -1.68 2.09
N SER A 37 -16.98 -2.72 2.78
CA SER A 37 -15.74 -3.45 2.46
C SER A 37 -15.79 -4.14 1.10
N LEU A 38 -16.92 -4.77 0.75
CA LEU A 38 -17.10 -5.41 -0.56
C LEU A 38 -17.19 -4.37 -1.67
N THR A 39 -17.94 -3.28 -1.43
CA THR A 39 -18.04 -2.16 -2.37
C THR A 39 -16.67 -1.51 -2.59
N GLY A 40 -15.93 -1.24 -1.52
CA GLY A 40 -14.60 -0.66 -1.57
C GLY A 40 -13.61 -1.56 -2.31
N ALA A 41 -13.58 -2.86 -2.00
CA ALA A 41 -12.71 -3.81 -2.69
C ALA A 41 -12.98 -3.85 -4.20
N ARG A 42 -14.25 -3.90 -4.61
CA ARG A 42 -14.65 -3.87 -6.02
C ARG A 42 -14.21 -2.58 -6.72
N ILE A 43 -14.42 -1.42 -6.09
CA ILE A 43 -14.07 -0.12 -6.67
C ILE A 43 -12.54 0.01 -6.78
N ALA A 44 -11.82 -0.30 -5.71
CA ALA A 44 -10.36 -0.31 -5.68
C ALA A 44 -9.78 -1.20 -6.79
N ALA A 45 -10.27 -2.44 -6.94
CA ALA A 45 -9.85 -3.34 -8.00
C ALA A 45 -10.23 -2.83 -9.41
N THR A 46 -11.39 -2.18 -9.56
CA THR A 46 -11.79 -1.56 -10.83
C THR A 46 -10.83 -0.45 -11.25
N ILE A 47 -10.42 0.40 -10.31
CA ILE A 47 -9.40 1.44 -10.54
C ILE A 47 -8.07 0.79 -10.96
N MET A 48 -7.65 -0.25 -10.25
CA MET A 48 -6.39 -0.94 -10.53
C MET A 48 -6.38 -1.67 -11.88
N ASP A 49 -7.43 -2.41 -12.21
CA ASP A 49 -7.52 -3.10 -13.50
C ASP A 49 -7.63 -2.11 -14.66
N PHE A 50 -8.36 -1.00 -14.49
CA PHE A 50 -8.41 0.05 -15.49
C PHE A 50 -7.01 0.65 -15.73
N SER A 51 -6.30 0.97 -14.65
CA SER A 51 -4.95 1.53 -14.68
C SER A 51 -3.98 0.61 -15.43
N LEU A 52 -3.94 -0.67 -15.06
CA LEU A 52 -3.03 -1.66 -15.64
C LEU A 52 -3.38 -2.00 -17.10
N THR A 53 -4.66 -1.88 -17.48
CA THR A 53 -5.11 -2.12 -18.86
C THR A 53 -4.82 -0.93 -19.79
N ASN A 54 -5.02 0.30 -19.32
CA ASN A 54 -5.09 1.49 -20.18
C ASN A 54 -3.92 2.47 -19.98
N GLY A 55 -3.13 2.30 -18.93
CA GLY A 55 -1.97 3.13 -18.63
C GLY A 55 -2.28 4.47 -17.94
N MET A 56 -1.22 5.13 -17.48
CA MET A 56 -1.31 6.33 -16.64
C MET A 56 -1.94 7.54 -17.31
N ASP A 57 -1.80 7.70 -18.63
CA ASP A 57 -2.43 8.82 -19.34
C ASP A 57 -3.95 8.73 -19.31
N ALA A 58 -4.50 7.51 -19.42
CA ALA A 58 -5.94 7.27 -19.29
C ALA A 58 -6.41 7.51 -17.84
N VAL A 59 -5.59 7.13 -16.85
CA VAL A 59 -5.85 7.44 -15.43
C VAL A 59 -5.90 8.95 -15.21
N ARG A 60 -4.93 9.72 -15.69
CA ARG A 60 -4.96 11.19 -15.57
C ARG A 60 -6.16 11.79 -16.27
N SER A 61 -6.46 11.35 -17.49
CA SER A 61 -7.63 11.83 -18.24
C SER A 61 -8.94 11.61 -17.48
N GLY A 62 -9.16 10.43 -16.90
CA GLY A 62 -10.39 10.13 -16.16
C GLY A 62 -10.51 10.92 -14.84
N ALA A 63 -9.40 11.08 -14.11
CA ALA A 63 -9.36 11.86 -12.88
C ALA A 63 -9.62 13.36 -13.15
N ALA A 64 -9.07 13.90 -14.24
CA ALA A 64 -9.30 15.27 -14.68
C ALA A 64 -10.76 15.51 -15.13
N ALA A 65 -11.40 14.49 -15.71
CA ALA A 65 -12.78 14.59 -16.18
C ALA A 65 -13.83 14.52 -15.05
N PHE A 66 -13.43 14.10 -13.84
CA PHE A 66 -14.35 13.94 -12.71
C PHE A 66 -14.94 15.29 -12.24
N ASP A 67 -16.26 15.41 -12.26
CA ASP A 67 -17.00 16.67 -12.18
C ASP A 67 -18.12 16.70 -11.13
N LEU A 68 -18.19 15.72 -10.22
CA LEU A 68 -19.26 15.63 -9.21
C LEU A 68 -19.03 16.49 -7.94
N GLY A 69 -17.85 17.10 -7.80
CA GLY A 69 -17.48 17.93 -6.64
C GLY A 69 -16.48 17.25 -5.71
N GLU A 70 -16.10 17.93 -4.63
CA GLU A 70 -15.07 17.45 -3.68
C GLU A 70 -15.64 16.88 -2.37
N GLU A 71 -16.95 17.04 -2.16
CA GLU A 71 -17.65 16.62 -0.96
C GLU A 71 -19.05 16.13 -1.35
N THR A 72 -19.44 14.96 -0.83
CA THR A 72 -20.77 14.39 -1.07
C THR A 72 -21.85 15.17 -0.32
N GLU A 73 -23.12 14.88 -0.62
CA GLU A 73 -24.24 15.44 0.15
C GLU A 73 -24.25 15.03 1.63
N PHE A 74 -23.50 13.99 2.00
CA PHE A 74 -23.35 13.49 3.37
C PHE A 74 -22.13 14.08 4.10
N GLY A 75 -21.40 14.99 3.47
CA GLY A 75 -20.22 15.63 4.06
C GLY A 75 -18.93 14.81 3.98
N GLU A 76 -18.94 13.73 3.19
CA GLU A 76 -17.76 12.88 2.98
C GLU A 76 -16.90 13.45 1.86
N LYS A 77 -15.62 13.68 2.12
CA LYS A 77 -14.69 14.25 1.13
C LYS A 77 -14.24 13.21 0.12
N LEU A 78 -14.07 13.62 -1.13
CA LEU A 78 -13.50 12.78 -2.19
C LEU A 78 -12.10 12.29 -1.79
N THR A 79 -11.28 13.16 -1.19
CA THR A 79 -9.91 12.81 -0.74
C THR A 79 -9.92 11.69 0.29
N ASP A 80 -10.84 11.71 1.24
CA ASP A 80 -10.92 10.72 2.31
C ASP A 80 -11.37 9.37 1.72
N LYS A 81 -12.35 9.41 0.80
CA LYS A 81 -12.77 8.22 0.03
C LYS A 81 -11.66 7.66 -0.84
N LEU A 82 -10.86 8.50 -1.49
CA LEU A 82 -9.71 8.09 -2.30
C LEU A 82 -8.63 7.44 -1.43
N THR A 83 -8.35 7.99 -0.24
CA THR A 83 -7.44 7.38 0.73
C THR A 83 -7.93 5.99 1.14
N ALA A 84 -9.22 5.84 1.47
CA ALA A 84 -9.80 4.53 1.80
C ALA A 84 -9.66 3.53 0.64
N MET A 85 -9.82 3.96 -0.61
CA MET A 85 -9.61 3.09 -1.78
C MET A 85 -8.13 2.74 -1.97
N TYR A 86 -7.22 3.67 -1.69
CA TYR A 86 -5.79 3.43 -1.76
C TYR A 86 -5.35 2.40 -0.71
N GLU A 87 -5.79 2.55 0.54
CA GLU A 87 -5.59 1.54 1.60
C GLU A 87 -6.19 0.20 1.23
N THR A 88 -7.42 0.20 0.69
CA THR A 88 -8.09 -1.03 0.25
C THR A 88 -7.29 -1.73 -0.85
N ALA A 89 -6.91 -1.02 -1.92
CA ALA A 89 -6.11 -1.57 -3.01
C ALA A 89 -4.76 -2.09 -2.53
N MET A 90 -4.13 -1.37 -1.61
CA MET A 90 -2.87 -1.78 -0.99
C MET A 90 -3.05 -3.05 -0.16
N GLY A 91 -4.20 -3.25 0.49
CA GLY A 91 -4.52 -4.47 1.24
C GLY A 91 -5.00 -5.66 0.39
N LEU A 92 -5.38 -5.44 -0.87
CA LEU A 92 -5.81 -6.52 -1.77
C LEU A 92 -4.59 -7.36 -2.23
N TYR A 93 -4.23 -8.34 -1.43
CA TYR A 93 -3.12 -9.26 -1.68
C TYR A 93 -3.45 -10.70 -1.24
N GLY A 94 -2.79 -11.68 -1.87
CA GLY A 94 -2.92 -13.10 -1.54
C GLY A 94 -4.33 -13.67 -1.74
N GLU A 95 -4.59 -14.80 -1.09
CA GLU A 95 -5.89 -15.49 -1.21
C GLU A 95 -7.01 -14.72 -0.50
N SER A 96 -6.70 -13.99 0.57
CA SER A 96 -7.66 -13.17 1.32
C SER A 96 -8.20 -12.02 0.48
N GLY A 97 -7.35 -11.29 -0.25
CA GLY A 97 -7.82 -10.24 -1.16
C GLY A 97 -8.64 -10.81 -2.33
N LYS A 98 -8.21 -11.94 -2.89
CA LYS A 98 -8.94 -12.63 -3.97
C LYS A 98 -10.34 -13.08 -3.53
N ASN A 99 -10.47 -13.65 -2.34
CA ASN A 99 -11.76 -14.07 -1.78
C ASN A 99 -12.68 -12.86 -1.56
N LEU A 100 -12.14 -11.75 -1.02
CA LEU A 100 -12.90 -10.52 -0.83
C LEU A 100 -13.47 -9.98 -2.14
N LEU A 101 -12.67 -10.02 -3.22
CA LEU A 101 -13.13 -9.62 -4.55
C LEU A 101 -14.21 -10.55 -5.11
N ALA A 102 -14.05 -11.86 -4.96
CA ALA A 102 -15.05 -12.84 -5.37
C ALA A 102 -16.38 -12.66 -4.64
N ASP A 103 -16.34 -12.43 -3.32
CA ASP A 103 -17.52 -12.12 -2.50
C ASP A 103 -18.18 -10.81 -2.91
N GLY A 104 -17.37 -9.83 -3.35
CA GLY A 104 -17.83 -8.57 -3.96
C GLY A 104 -18.34 -8.71 -5.40
N GLY A 105 -18.36 -9.93 -5.97
CA GLY A 105 -18.80 -10.19 -7.33
C GLY A 105 -17.85 -9.68 -8.40
N TYR A 106 -16.58 -9.45 -8.07
CA TYR A 106 -15.56 -8.93 -8.96
C TYR A 106 -14.51 -9.99 -9.30
N THR A 107 -14.23 -10.18 -10.59
CA THR A 107 -13.13 -11.04 -11.05
C THR A 107 -12.05 -10.14 -11.64
N PRO A 108 -10.91 -9.98 -10.94
CA PRO A 108 -9.89 -9.05 -11.39
C PRO A 108 -9.08 -9.60 -12.57
N ALA A 109 -8.63 -8.71 -13.45
CA ALA A 109 -7.87 -9.05 -14.66
C ALA A 109 -6.35 -9.12 -14.42
N HIS A 110 -5.81 -8.31 -13.51
CA HIS A 110 -4.36 -8.18 -13.26
C HIS A 110 -3.93 -8.54 -11.84
N TYR A 111 -4.73 -9.32 -11.12
CA TYR A 111 -4.45 -9.68 -9.73
C TYR A 111 -3.39 -10.78 -9.60
N PRO A 112 -2.50 -10.72 -8.58
CA PRO A 112 -2.40 -9.71 -7.52
C PRO A 112 -1.76 -8.40 -7.98
N TYR A 113 -2.19 -7.28 -7.38
CA TYR A 113 -1.63 -5.95 -7.65
C TYR A 113 -0.34 -5.74 -6.87
N SER A 114 0.73 -5.28 -7.54
CA SER A 114 1.96 -4.90 -6.85
C SER A 114 1.75 -3.62 -6.03
N ALA A 115 2.42 -3.49 -4.88
CA ALA A 115 2.33 -2.28 -4.06
C ALA A 115 2.76 -1.02 -4.84
N LYS A 116 3.74 -1.19 -5.74
CA LYS A 116 4.20 -0.15 -6.66
C LYS A 116 3.10 0.33 -7.59
N ASP A 117 2.42 -0.57 -8.29
CA ASP A 117 1.39 -0.20 -9.27
C ASP A 117 0.22 0.51 -8.59
N VAL A 118 -0.15 0.03 -7.39
CA VAL A 118 -1.18 0.68 -6.56
C VAL A 118 -0.74 2.11 -6.23
N ARG A 119 0.47 2.28 -5.71
CA ARG A 119 1.01 3.59 -5.35
C ARG A 119 1.09 4.55 -6.53
N ASP A 120 1.64 4.11 -7.65
CA ASP A 120 1.72 4.92 -8.87
C ASP A 120 0.33 5.38 -9.35
N THR A 121 -0.65 4.47 -9.33
CA THR A 121 -2.03 4.74 -9.76
C THR A 121 -2.69 5.80 -8.87
N TYR A 122 -2.70 5.61 -7.56
CA TYR A 122 -3.36 6.54 -6.66
C TYR A 122 -2.63 7.88 -6.59
N THR A 123 -1.30 7.90 -6.56
CA THR A 123 -0.53 9.15 -6.64
C THR A 123 -0.84 9.93 -7.92
N ALA A 124 -1.04 9.26 -9.06
CA ALA A 124 -1.46 9.93 -10.29
C ALA A 124 -2.86 10.56 -10.18
N ILE A 125 -3.82 9.88 -9.54
CA ILE A 125 -5.17 10.40 -9.29
C ILE A 125 -5.12 11.62 -8.38
N PHE A 126 -4.46 11.52 -7.21
CA PHE A 126 -4.31 12.63 -6.27
C PHE A 126 -3.66 13.86 -6.93
N ALA A 127 -2.56 13.65 -7.66
CA ALA A 127 -1.87 14.72 -8.36
C ALA A 127 -2.77 15.43 -9.39
N GLU A 128 -3.56 14.67 -10.15
CA GLU A 128 -4.49 15.24 -11.13
C GLU A 128 -5.63 16.03 -10.47
N ARG A 129 -6.07 15.61 -9.28
CA ARG A 129 -7.02 16.36 -8.45
C ARG A 129 -6.40 17.58 -7.75
N GLY A 130 -5.10 17.80 -7.89
CA GLY A 130 -4.40 18.89 -7.21
C GLY A 130 -4.29 18.68 -5.70
N CYS A 131 -4.35 17.43 -5.24
CA CYS A 131 -4.27 17.04 -3.84
C CYS A 131 -2.92 16.36 -3.54
N GLU A 132 -2.42 16.51 -2.32
CA GLU A 132 -1.26 15.77 -1.85
C GLU A 132 -1.68 14.32 -1.57
N ALA A 133 -0.94 13.35 -2.11
CA ALA A 133 -1.22 11.94 -1.86
C ALA A 133 -0.68 11.54 -0.47
N PRO A 134 -1.46 10.81 0.34
CA PRO A 134 -0.93 10.23 1.57
C PRO A 134 0.11 9.15 1.25
N ALA A 135 1.06 8.93 2.16
CA ALA A 135 1.87 7.73 2.12
C ALA A 135 1.02 6.54 2.58
N VAL A 136 0.91 5.51 1.74
CA VAL A 136 0.17 4.28 2.07
C VAL A 136 1.11 3.09 1.86
N VAL A 137 1.10 2.16 2.81
CA VAL A 137 1.95 0.97 2.80
C VAL A 137 1.11 -0.29 2.97
N ARG A 138 1.60 -1.42 2.42
CA ARG A 138 1.08 -2.74 2.69
C ARG A 138 1.82 -3.33 3.89
N ILE A 139 1.11 -3.56 4.99
CA ILE A 139 1.68 -4.18 6.18
C ILE A 139 1.36 -5.68 6.18
N TYR A 140 2.40 -6.49 6.41
CA TYR A 140 2.32 -7.93 6.55
C TYR A 140 2.49 -8.37 8.00
N ARG A 141 1.56 -9.18 8.51
CA ARG A 141 1.68 -9.78 9.84
C ARG A 141 1.35 -11.26 9.82
N SER A 142 1.76 -11.96 10.86
CA SER A 142 1.31 -13.33 11.13
C SER A 142 -0.20 -13.38 11.33
N ASP A 143 -0.83 -14.44 10.84
CA ASP A 143 -2.14 -14.86 11.32
C ASP A 143 -2.06 -15.39 12.77
N ALA A 144 -3.20 -15.75 13.36
CA ALA A 144 -3.28 -16.15 14.76
C ALA A 144 -2.53 -17.46 15.07
N ASN A 145 -2.23 -18.28 14.06
CA ASN A 145 -1.59 -19.58 14.22
C ASN A 145 -0.11 -19.57 13.80
N ALA A 146 0.40 -18.46 13.24
CA ALA A 146 1.73 -18.39 12.63
C ALA A 146 1.91 -19.41 11.50
N GLU A 147 0.94 -19.44 10.61
CA GLU A 147 0.89 -20.31 9.43
C GLU A 147 0.76 -19.52 8.12
N HIS A 148 0.26 -18.28 8.17
CA HIS A 148 0.04 -17.45 6.98
C HIS A 148 0.37 -15.98 7.22
N PHE A 149 0.72 -15.27 6.14
CA PHE A 149 0.75 -13.82 6.14
C PHE A 149 -0.64 -13.25 5.91
N LEU A 150 -1.01 -12.26 6.72
CA LEU A 150 -2.12 -11.36 6.45
C LEU A 150 -1.55 -10.03 5.98
N ALA A 151 -2.10 -9.50 4.89
CA ALA A 151 -1.74 -8.20 4.35
C ALA A 151 -2.91 -7.22 4.46
N PHE A 152 -2.61 -5.95 4.72
CA PHE A 152 -3.58 -4.87 4.65
C PHE A 152 -2.88 -3.54 4.34
N GLY A 153 -3.62 -2.60 3.75
CA GLY A 153 -3.12 -1.26 3.49
C GLY A 153 -3.38 -0.33 4.66
N THR A 154 -2.47 0.61 4.89
CA THR A 154 -2.66 1.67 5.88
C THR A 154 -2.02 2.96 5.41
N ALA A 155 -2.76 4.06 5.56
CA ALA A 155 -2.25 5.40 5.42
C ALA A 155 -1.40 5.75 6.65
N LEU A 156 -0.20 6.27 6.38
CA LEU A 156 0.72 6.75 7.38
C LEU A 156 0.33 8.16 7.83
N ASP A 157 0.77 8.55 9.02
CA ASP A 157 0.67 9.95 9.47
C ASP A 157 1.68 10.83 8.71
N GLY A 158 1.29 11.25 7.51
CA GLY A 158 2.09 12.08 6.62
C GLY A 158 2.16 11.58 5.18
N THR A 159 3.07 12.15 4.40
CA THR A 159 3.22 11.91 2.96
C THR A 159 4.54 11.25 2.58
N GLU A 160 5.36 10.95 3.57
CA GLU A 160 6.64 10.25 3.42
C GLU A 160 6.64 8.93 4.20
N ILE A 161 7.33 7.92 3.65
CA ILE A 161 7.56 6.66 4.34
C ILE A 161 8.89 6.78 5.09
N THR A 162 8.81 6.95 6.40
CA THR A 162 9.96 7.05 7.30
C THR A 162 9.91 5.97 8.37
N ALA A 163 11.00 5.79 9.12
CA ALA A 163 11.02 4.89 10.28
C ALA A 163 9.96 5.29 11.33
N GLU A 164 9.79 6.59 11.58
CA GLU A 164 8.82 7.10 12.56
C GLU A 164 7.37 6.80 12.15
N THR A 165 7.02 7.07 10.90
CA THR A 165 5.67 6.81 10.39
C THR A 165 5.36 5.31 10.31
N LEU A 166 6.36 4.49 9.94
CA LEU A 166 6.23 3.02 9.97
C LEU A 166 6.05 2.49 11.39
N ASN A 167 6.80 3.02 12.36
CA ASN A 167 6.64 2.66 13.77
C ASN A 167 5.21 2.95 14.26
N GLY A 168 4.67 4.13 13.94
CA GLY A 168 3.30 4.49 14.29
C GLY A 168 2.25 3.52 13.71
N ALA A 169 2.44 3.09 12.46
CA ALA A 169 1.52 2.17 11.80
C ALA A 169 1.67 0.70 12.25
N MET A 170 2.85 0.31 12.75
CA MET A 170 3.16 -1.06 13.18
C MET A 170 3.02 -1.29 14.69
N ASP A 171 2.88 -0.23 15.50
CA ASP A 171 2.73 -0.31 16.95
C ASP A 171 1.45 -1.05 17.34
N GLY A 172 1.58 -2.02 18.26
CA GLY A 172 0.48 -2.87 18.70
C GLY A 172 -0.04 -3.86 17.66
N LEU A 173 0.54 -3.87 16.46
CA LEU A 173 0.17 -4.74 15.35
C LEU A 173 1.25 -5.77 15.03
N ILE A 174 2.47 -5.28 14.80
CA ILE A 174 3.68 -6.08 14.57
C ILE A 174 4.63 -5.87 15.73
N PHE A 175 4.83 -4.62 16.13
CA PHE A 175 5.73 -4.27 17.22
C PHE A 175 5.03 -4.40 18.57
N GLU A 176 5.69 -5.14 19.46
CA GLU A 176 5.26 -5.32 20.83
C GLU A 176 6.31 -4.79 21.81
N ASN A 177 5.86 -4.39 23.00
CA ASN A 177 6.74 -4.05 24.13
C ASN A 177 7.80 -2.96 23.80
N GLY A 178 7.44 -2.02 22.92
CA GLY A 178 8.32 -0.92 22.51
C GLY A 178 9.33 -1.30 21.43
N ALA A 179 9.17 -2.44 20.76
CA ALA A 179 9.88 -2.73 19.51
C ALA A 179 9.66 -1.60 18.49
N ALA A 180 10.71 -1.22 17.78
CA ALA A 180 10.64 -0.14 16.80
C ALA A 180 11.87 -0.18 15.87
N PHE A 181 11.72 0.43 14.69
CA PHE A 181 12.83 0.86 13.86
C PHE A 181 13.54 2.06 14.50
N ASN A 182 14.87 2.00 14.58
CA ASN A 182 15.74 3.16 14.77
C ASN A 182 15.90 3.92 13.45
N THR A 183 16.18 3.19 12.35
CA THR A 183 16.33 3.77 11.00
C THR A 183 15.84 2.81 9.93
N VAL A 184 15.37 3.37 8.82
CA VAL A 184 15.07 2.63 7.59
C VAL A 184 15.59 3.46 6.42
N THR A 185 16.42 2.87 5.58
CA THR A 185 16.96 3.52 4.38
C THR A 185 16.91 2.56 3.20
N ALA A 186 16.49 3.06 2.04
CA ALA A 186 16.57 2.33 0.79
C ALA A 186 17.56 3.06 -0.13
N ASP A 187 18.47 2.32 -0.76
CA ASP A 187 19.26 2.88 -1.83
C ASP A 187 18.55 2.77 -3.19
N LYS A 188 19.10 3.48 -4.17
CA LYS A 188 18.57 3.57 -5.54
C LYS A 188 18.63 2.26 -6.33
N ASP A 189 19.35 1.27 -5.82
CA ASP A 189 19.43 -0.08 -6.41
C ASP A 189 18.42 -1.05 -5.73
N GLY A 190 17.65 -0.55 -4.76
CA GLY A 190 16.58 -1.29 -4.08
C GLY A 190 17.03 -2.08 -2.85
N HIS A 191 18.26 -1.89 -2.37
CA HIS A 191 18.72 -2.53 -1.13
C HIS A 191 18.29 -1.71 0.09
N ILE A 192 17.53 -2.35 0.98
CA ILE A 192 16.99 -1.71 2.16
C ILE A 192 17.85 -2.08 3.37
N ARG A 193 18.17 -1.10 4.20
CA ARG A 193 18.82 -1.29 5.51
C ARG A 193 17.87 -0.79 6.58
N ALA A 194 17.46 -1.69 7.47
CA ALA A 194 16.62 -1.36 8.60
C ALA A 194 17.31 -1.75 9.91
N ASP A 195 17.52 -0.76 10.76
CA ASP A 195 18.03 -0.95 12.11
C ASP A 195 16.89 -0.87 13.10
N LEU A 196 16.77 -1.87 13.98
CA LEU A 196 15.75 -1.97 15.02
C LEU A 196 16.39 -1.85 16.41
N ASN A 197 15.56 -1.64 17.42
CA ASN A 197 15.99 -1.54 18.80
C ASN A 197 16.07 -2.91 19.51
N ASP A 198 16.61 -2.92 20.74
CA ASP A 198 16.75 -4.14 21.55
C ASP A 198 15.40 -4.80 21.90
N ALA A 199 14.32 -4.01 21.97
CA ALA A 199 12.98 -4.54 22.27
C ALA A 199 12.49 -5.44 21.14
N PHE A 200 12.80 -5.13 19.88
CA PHE A 200 12.53 -6.01 18.76
C PHE A 200 13.32 -7.34 18.86
N ALA A 201 14.61 -7.28 19.21
CA ALA A 201 15.40 -8.50 19.42
C ALA A 201 14.83 -9.37 20.54
N ALA A 202 14.33 -8.75 21.62
CA ALA A 202 13.66 -9.46 22.70
C ALA A 202 12.35 -10.11 22.24
N GLN A 203 11.56 -9.41 21.41
CA GLN A 203 10.33 -9.94 20.81
C GLN A 203 10.64 -11.19 19.96
N VAL A 204 11.60 -11.11 19.03
CA VAL A 204 11.99 -12.24 18.19
C VAL A 204 12.41 -13.45 19.02
N ARG A 205 13.25 -13.25 20.05
CA ARG A 205 13.74 -14.34 20.93
C ARG A 205 12.66 -14.99 21.79
N SER A 206 11.51 -14.33 21.95
CA SER A 206 10.39 -14.88 22.72
C SER A 206 9.53 -15.86 21.92
N LEU A 207 9.70 -15.90 20.59
CA LEU A 207 8.90 -16.71 19.68
C LEU A 207 9.57 -18.06 19.40
N GLY A 208 8.75 -19.05 19.00
CA GLY A 208 9.24 -20.28 18.36
C GLY A 208 9.59 -20.05 16.89
N THR A 209 10.14 -21.06 16.22
CA THR A 209 10.63 -20.96 14.83
C THR A 209 9.60 -20.40 13.84
N SER A 210 8.34 -20.87 13.87
CA SER A 210 7.29 -20.34 12.98
C SER A 210 6.95 -18.89 13.29
N GLY A 211 6.77 -18.55 14.57
CA GLY A 211 6.47 -17.17 14.99
C GLY A 211 7.57 -16.20 14.58
N GLU A 212 8.84 -16.60 14.74
CA GLU A 212 9.98 -15.82 14.27
C GLU A 212 9.98 -15.64 12.75
N TYR A 213 9.70 -16.70 11.98
CA TYR A 213 9.61 -16.62 10.52
C TYR A 213 8.57 -15.59 10.07
N PHE A 214 7.36 -15.63 10.63
CA PHE A 214 6.28 -14.70 10.26
C PHE A 214 6.49 -13.28 10.81
N LEU A 215 7.13 -13.11 11.98
CA LEU A 215 7.46 -11.78 12.49
C LEU A 215 8.53 -11.10 11.62
N VAL A 216 9.66 -11.78 11.39
CA VAL A 216 10.76 -11.24 10.57
C VAL A 216 10.31 -11.08 9.12
N GLY A 217 9.62 -12.10 8.57
CA GLY A 217 9.09 -12.05 7.22
C GLY A 217 8.05 -10.96 7.02
N GLY A 218 7.23 -10.65 8.04
CA GLY A 218 6.26 -9.56 7.99
C GLY A 218 6.94 -8.20 7.85
N ILE A 219 8.01 -7.97 8.61
CA ILE A 219 8.84 -6.76 8.49
C ILE A 219 9.52 -6.69 7.12
N VAL A 220 10.19 -7.76 6.70
CA VAL A 220 10.91 -7.80 5.42
C VAL A 220 9.94 -7.56 4.26
N ASN A 221 8.81 -8.26 4.22
CA ASN A 221 7.82 -8.11 3.16
C ASN A 221 7.22 -6.70 3.15
N THR A 222 6.94 -6.11 4.32
CA THR A 222 6.45 -4.73 4.38
C THR A 222 7.46 -3.74 3.82
N LEU A 223 8.74 -3.87 4.19
CA LEU A 223 9.80 -2.98 3.72
C LEU A 223 10.02 -3.10 2.20
N LEU A 224 10.04 -4.33 1.67
CA LEU A 224 10.16 -4.56 0.23
C LEU A 224 9.02 -3.87 -0.54
N ASP A 225 7.77 -3.99 -0.07
CA ASP A 225 6.62 -3.34 -0.73
C ASP A 225 6.57 -1.83 -0.48
N ALA A 226 7.09 -1.33 0.63
CA ALA A 226 7.10 0.09 0.95
C ALA A 226 8.09 0.87 0.09
N PHE A 227 9.25 0.28 -0.21
CA PHE A 227 10.36 0.95 -0.90
C PHE A 227 10.66 0.39 -2.30
N ASP A 228 9.78 -0.47 -2.84
CA ASP A 228 10.00 -1.19 -4.11
C ASP A 228 11.36 -1.92 -4.12
N GLY A 229 11.74 -2.49 -2.98
CA GLY A 229 13.05 -3.06 -2.72
C GLY A 229 13.23 -4.49 -3.25
N THR A 230 14.49 -4.92 -3.30
CA THR A 230 14.90 -6.26 -3.75
C THR A 230 15.34 -7.15 -2.58
N ASP A 231 15.99 -6.55 -1.59
CA ASP A 231 16.37 -7.21 -0.34
C ASP A 231 16.43 -6.24 0.84
N VAL A 232 16.43 -6.82 2.04
CA VAL A 232 16.48 -6.12 3.32
C VAL A 232 17.63 -6.69 4.16
N THR A 233 18.52 -5.82 4.64
CA THR A 233 19.45 -6.15 5.72
C THR A 233 18.90 -5.64 7.04
N LEU A 234 18.76 -6.54 8.02
CA LEU A 234 18.29 -6.22 9.35
C LEU A 234 19.42 -6.14 10.36
N THR A 235 19.44 -5.07 11.14
CA THR A 235 20.32 -4.93 12.30
C THR A 235 19.53 -4.58 13.54
N VAL A 236 20.11 -4.85 14.71
CA VAL A 236 19.66 -4.37 16.01
C VAL A 236 20.78 -3.55 16.61
N ASN A 237 20.53 -2.25 16.81
CA ASN A 237 21.51 -1.29 17.32
C ASN A 237 22.87 -1.39 16.59
N GLY A 238 22.84 -1.57 15.27
CA GLY A 238 24.01 -1.65 14.40
C GLY A 238 24.72 -3.02 14.34
N ALA A 239 24.26 -4.04 15.07
CA ALA A 239 24.76 -5.41 14.99
C ALA A 239 23.75 -6.33 14.28
N PRO A 240 24.14 -7.48 13.70
CA PRO A 240 23.18 -8.45 13.17
C PRO A 240 22.11 -8.83 14.20
N LEU A 241 20.87 -9.01 13.75
CA LEU A 241 19.83 -9.59 14.61
C LEU A 241 20.19 -11.05 14.91
N GLU A 242 20.18 -11.42 16.19
CA GLU A 242 20.47 -12.79 16.63
C GLU A 242 19.32 -13.33 17.49
N SER A 243 18.81 -14.49 17.12
CA SER A 243 17.79 -15.24 17.85
C SER A 243 18.32 -16.61 18.31
N GLY A 244 17.46 -17.40 18.97
CA GLY A 244 17.79 -18.80 19.27
C GLY A 244 17.77 -19.72 18.04
N HIS A 245 17.28 -19.24 16.89
CA HIS A 245 17.09 -20.04 15.68
C HIS A 245 17.97 -19.59 14.51
N ASN A 246 18.36 -18.31 14.46
CA ASN A 246 19.10 -17.75 13.34
C ASN A 246 19.99 -16.55 13.73
N ILE A 247 20.99 -16.30 12.90
CA ILE A 247 21.81 -15.07 12.90
C ILE A 247 21.57 -14.41 11.54
N TYR A 248 20.94 -13.24 11.56
CA TYR A 248 20.55 -12.51 10.35
C TYR A 248 21.70 -11.62 9.86
N ASP A 249 22.83 -12.22 9.52
CA ASP A 249 24.03 -11.52 9.00
C ASP A 249 24.11 -11.48 7.46
N TYR A 250 22.96 -11.70 6.80
CA TYR A 250 22.82 -11.77 5.35
C TYR A 250 21.60 -10.97 4.88
N ALA A 251 21.57 -10.65 3.58
CA ALA A 251 20.45 -9.96 2.95
C ALA A 251 19.23 -10.88 2.82
N LEU A 252 18.06 -10.38 3.23
CA LEU A 252 16.80 -11.11 3.25
C LEU A 252 15.95 -10.70 2.05
N THR A 253 15.44 -11.70 1.32
CA THR A 253 14.49 -11.51 0.24
C THR A 253 13.07 -11.77 0.73
N ARG A 254 12.07 -11.57 -0.15
CA ARG A 254 10.66 -11.84 0.14
C ARG A 254 10.48 -13.22 0.78
N TYR A 255 9.70 -13.23 1.86
CA TYR A 255 9.25 -14.43 2.53
C TYR A 255 7.96 -14.90 1.86
N GLU A 256 7.92 -16.18 1.52
CA GLU A 256 6.76 -16.83 0.92
C GLU A 256 5.79 -17.33 2.00
N GLU A 257 4.51 -17.43 1.63
CA GLU A 257 3.46 -18.11 2.40
C GLU A 257 3.72 -19.62 2.53
#